data_AF-E3VW99-F1
#
_entry.id   AF-E3VW99-F1
#
_cell.length_a   1.000
_cell.length_b   1.000
_cell.length_c   1.000
_cell.angle_alpha   90.00
_cell.angle_beta   90.00
_cell.angle_gamma   90.00
#
_symmetry.space_group_name_H-M   'P 1'
#
loop_
_entity.id
_entity.type
_entity.pdbx_description
1 polymer ?
#
loop_
_entity_poly.entity_id
_entity_poly.type
_entity_poly.pdbx_seq_one_letter_code
_entity_poly.pdbx_strand_id
1 'polypeptide(L)' 'RADKKKIKDAVKKMYDIQTKKVNTLIRPDGTKKAYVRLTPDYDALDVANKI' A
#
# COMPACT_ATOMS: atom_id res chain seq x y z
N ARG A 1 -4.34 8.59 -12.95
CA ARG A 1 -4.00 7.15 -12.80
C ARG A 1 -2.77 7.03 -11.88
N ALA A 2 -2.80 6.16 -10.88
CA ALA A 2 -1.72 6.08 -9.88
C ALA A 2 -0.63 5.07 -10.25
N ASP A 3 0.65 5.43 -10.09
CA ASP A 3 1.79 4.54 -10.32
C ASP A 3 2.29 3.95 -9.00
N LYS A 4 3.12 2.89 -9.06
CA LYS A 4 3.65 2.24 -7.84
C LYS A 4 4.36 3.21 -6.90
N LYS A 5 5.10 4.18 -7.44
CA LYS A 5 5.81 5.21 -6.65
C LYS A 5 4.83 6.15 -5.92
N LYS A 6 3.80 6.62 -6.63
CA LYS A 6 2.76 7.48 -6.04
C LYS A 6 2.01 6.76 -4.91
N ILE A 7 1.69 5.48 -5.09
CA ILE A 7 1.03 4.67 -4.06
C ILE A 7 1.95 4.49 -2.85
N LYS A 8 3.24 4.20 -3.07
CA LYS A 8 4.23 4.08 -2.00
C LYS A 8 4.33 5.37 -1.16
N ASP A 9 4.43 6.52 -1.83
CA ASP A 9 4.55 7.81 -1.17
C ASP A 9 3.27 8.19 -0.42
N ALA A 10 2.10 7.90 -0.99
CA ALA A 10 0.81 8.17 -0.35
C ALA A 10 0.59 7.31 0.90
N VAL A 11 0.90 6.01 0.85
CA VAL A 11 0.81 5.11 2.02
C VAL A 11 1.76 5.56 3.12
N LYS A 12 2.99 5.96 2.75
CA LYS A 12 3.97 6.49 3.71
C LYS A 12 3.47 7.76 4.39
N LYS A 13 2.81 8.67 3.66
CA LYS A 13 2.32 9.94 4.22
C LYS A 13 1.04 9.79 5.05
N MET A 14 0.13 8.90 4.67
CA MET A 14 -1.17 8.77 5.34
C MET A 14 -1.07 7.98 6.65
N TYR A 15 -0.16 7.02 6.71
CA TYR A 15 -0.10 6.06 7.82
C TYR A 15 1.28 6.01 8.50
N ASP A 16 2.26 6.80 8.04
CA ASP A 16 3.65 6.81 8.51
C ASP A 16 4.36 5.44 8.45
N ILE A 17 3.93 4.57 7.53
CA ILE A 17 4.48 3.21 7.39
C ILE A 17 5.50 3.13 6.27
N GLN A 18 6.57 2.38 6.51
CA GLN A 18 7.52 2.01 5.47
C GLN A 18 7.09 0.76 4.69
N THR A 19 7.18 0.84 3.37
CA THR A 19 6.79 -0.26 2.47
C THR A 19 8.00 -0.84 1.76
N LYS A 20 8.11 -2.17 1.79
CA LYS A 20 9.16 -2.94 1.13
C LYS A 20 8.91 -3.02 -0.37
N LYS A 21 7.68 -3.37 -0.77
CA LYS A 21 7.32 -3.57 -2.19
C LYS A 21 5.84 -3.26 -2.42
N VAL A 22 5.53 -2.70 -3.60
CA VAL A 22 4.15 -2.47 -4.05
C VAL A 22 3.93 -3.20 -5.37
N ASN A 23 2.90 -4.05 -5.39
CA ASN A 23 2.40 -4.72 -6.59
C ASN A 23 1.02 -4.12 -6.94
N THR A 24 0.75 -3.91 -8.22
CA THR A 24 -0.52 -3.31 -8.67
C THR A 24 -1.06 -4.08 -9.85
N LEU A 25 -2.39 -4.23 -9.91
CA LEU A 25 -3.12 -4.76 -11.05
C LEU A 25 -4.39 -3.95 -11.28
N ILE A 26 -4.90 -3.97 -12.51
CA ILE A 26 -6.22 -3.42 -12.82
C ILE A 26 -7.18 -4.60 -12.76
N ARG A 27 -8.19 -4.49 -11.88
CA ARG A 27 -9.25 -5.47 -11.74
C ARG A 27 -10.19 -5.40 -12.95
N PRO A 28 -10.95 -6.46 -13.25
CA PRO A 28 -11.93 -6.45 -14.34
C PRO A 28 -13.06 -5.42 -14.14
N ASP A 29 -13.30 -4.97 -12.91
CA ASP A 29 -14.21 -3.86 -12.57
C ASP A 29 -13.68 -2.46 -12.98
N GLY A 30 -12.48 -2.40 -13.60
CA GLY A 30 -11.83 -1.15 -14.04
C GLY A 30 -11.06 -0.42 -12.93
N THR A 31 -11.14 -0.87 -11.68
CA THR A 31 -10.44 -0.25 -10.55
C THR A 31 -9.02 -0.79 -10.40
N LYS A 32 -8.13 0.01 -9.82
CA LYS A 32 -6.76 -0.43 -9.51
C LYS A 32 -6.72 -1.10 -8.14
N LYS A 33 -6.23 -2.34 -8.06
CA LYS A 33 -5.84 -3.01 -6.80
C LYS A 33 -4.35 -2.82 -6.56
N ALA A 34 -3.98 -2.50 -5.34
CA ALA A 34 -2.58 -2.46 -4.91
C ALA A 34 -2.38 -3.42 -3.73
N TYR A 35 -1.39 -4.30 -3.83
CA TYR A 35 -0.88 -5.10 -2.74
C TYR A 35 0.40 -4.46 -2.23
N VAL A 36 0.41 -4.06 -0.97
CA VAL A 36 1.51 -3.34 -0.34
C VAL A 36 2.14 -4.27 0.70
N ARG A 37 3.41 -4.60 0.53
CA ARG A 37 4.20 -5.35 1.51
C ARG A 37 4.92 -4.37 2.42
N LEU A 38 4.61 -4.42 3.71
CA LEU A 38 5.26 -3.60 4.73
C LEU A 38 6.70 -4.08 5.01
N THR A 39 7.50 -3.24 5.66
CA THR A 39 8.78 -3.69 6.25
C THR A 39 8.50 -4.59 7.45
N PRO A 40 9.43 -5.50 7.82
CA PRO A 40 9.21 -6.42 8.94
C PRO A 40 9.04 -5.73 10.29
N ASP A 41 9.37 -4.44 10.38
CA ASP A 41 9.21 -3.63 11.59
C ASP A 41 7.74 -3.27 11.88
N TYR A 42 6.83 -3.45 10.92
CA TYR A 42 5.40 -3.13 11.05
C TYR A 42 4.54 -4.37 10.78
N ASP A 43 3.61 -4.65 11.70
CA ASP A 43 2.57 -5.64 11.47
C ASP A 43 1.43 -5.05 10.64
N ALA A 44 1.01 -5.78 9.60
CA ALA A 44 -0.09 -5.40 8.75
C ALA A 44 -1.45 -5.48 9.48
N LEU A 45 -1.61 -6.37 10.45
CA LEU A 45 -2.85 -6.50 11.23
C LEU A 45 -3.05 -5.30 12.15
N ASP A 46 -2.00 -4.88 12.86
CA ASP A 46 -2.04 -3.72 13.75
C ASP A 46 -2.32 -2.42 12.97
N VAL A 47 -1.71 -2.28 11.80
CA VAL A 47 -1.97 -1.17 10.89
C VAL A 47 -3.42 -1.18 10.41
N ALA A 48 -3.96 -2.34 10.06
CA ALA A 48 -5.33 -2.46 9.56
C ALA A 48 -6.36 -2.10 10.63
N ASN A 49 -6.12 -2.44 11.90
CA ASN A 49 -7.00 -2.08 13.01
C ASN A 49 -6.95 -0.59 13.37
N LYS A 50 -5.88 0.11 12.97
CA LYS A 50 -5.71 1.55 13.20
C LYS A 50 -6.43 2.40 12.14
N ILE A 51 -7.01 1.75 11.12
CA ILE A 51 -7.77 2.36 10.01
C ILE A 51 -9.25 2.08 10.22
#